data_AF-A0AAJ0HKL2-F1
#
_entry.id   AF-A0AAJ0HKL2-F1
#
_cell.length_a   1.000
_cell.length_b   1.000
_cell.length_c   1.000
_cell.angle_alpha   90.00
_cell.angle_beta   90.00
_cell.angle_gamma   90.00
#
_symmetry.space_group_name_H-M   'P 1'
#
loop_
_entity.id
_entity.type
_entity.pdbx_description
1 polymer ?
#
loop_
_entity_poly.entity_id
_entity_poly.type
_entity_poly.pdbx_seq_one_letter_code
_entity_poly.pdbx_strand_id
1 'polypeptide(L)'
;MSIYGTGVRDIDDESNLVRMRSDMYRCFDDRLFVVAPKSNGTETCFVVHSVSEEDRYAEFRAPYHNTALQSIGRVSREYVFARFAWCIFIRGKPFPLGGVPRRVVRFGLFEKSDPTSKTEVMGGSQLGDLFGAGKSRSSSPRKSKLGPPGDGSDAAADNDSCSATEVGSSGKLESNDA
;
A
#
# COMPACT_ATOMS: atom_id res chain seq x y z
N MET A 1 12.84 -16.47 23.62
CA MET A 1 12.09 -15.70 22.61
C MET A 1 10.78 -16.43 22.37
N SER A 2 9.65 -15.82 22.72
CA SER A 2 8.33 -16.39 22.43
C SER A 2 8.02 -16.14 20.96
N ILE A 3 7.94 -17.20 20.16
CA ILE A 3 7.48 -17.12 18.77
C ILE A 3 5.99 -16.84 18.85
N TYR A 4 5.59 -15.58 18.66
CA TYR A 4 4.18 -15.27 18.40
C TYR A 4 3.76 -16.00 17.11
N GLY A 5 2.57 -16.60 17.08
CA GLY A 5 1.97 -17.10 15.85
C GLY A 5 2.13 -18.59 15.52
N THR A 6 2.72 -19.44 16.37
CA THR A 6 2.70 -20.90 16.10
C THR A 6 1.26 -21.43 16.13
N GLY A 7 0.69 -21.70 14.95
CA GLY A 7 -0.68 -22.19 14.77
C GLY A 7 -1.72 -21.12 14.41
N VAL A 8 -1.32 -19.85 14.31
CA VAL A 8 -2.16 -18.76 13.82
C VAL A 8 -1.61 -18.34 12.46
N ARG A 9 -2.46 -18.27 11.45
CA ARG A 9 -2.15 -17.73 10.12
C ARG A 9 -1.57 -16.31 10.24
N ASP A 10 -0.25 -16.22 10.34
CA ASP A 10 0.51 -14.98 10.52
C ASP A 10 0.96 -14.43 9.15
N ILE A 11 1.49 -13.21 9.12
CA ILE A 11 1.91 -12.53 7.88
C ILE A 11 2.97 -13.32 7.09
N ASP A 12 3.78 -14.12 7.78
CA ASP A 12 4.87 -14.93 7.22
C ASP A 12 4.46 -16.39 6.90
N ASP A 13 3.16 -16.65 6.75
CA ASP A 13 2.63 -17.97 6.36
C ASP A 13 2.96 -18.32 4.90
N GLU A 14 3.39 -19.55 4.63
CA GLU A 14 3.67 -20.03 3.27
C GLU A 14 2.45 -19.93 2.35
N SER A 15 1.24 -20.02 2.90
CA SER A 15 -0.03 -19.86 2.17
C SER A 15 -0.36 -18.40 1.84
N ASN A 16 0.43 -17.44 2.33
CA ASN A 16 0.44 -16.03 1.92
C ASN A 16 1.48 -15.74 0.81
N LEU A 17 2.26 -16.74 0.38
CA LEU A 17 3.28 -16.58 -0.67
C LEU A 17 2.75 -17.00 -2.05
N VAL A 18 2.88 -16.10 -3.03
CA VAL A 18 2.53 -16.38 -4.43
C VAL A 18 3.78 -16.23 -5.31
N ARG A 19 4.15 -17.30 -6.03
CA ARG A 19 5.22 -17.22 -7.03
C ARG A 19 4.65 -16.59 -8.30
N MET A 20 5.29 -15.52 -8.76
CA MET A 20 4.90 -14.78 -9.95
C MET A 20 6.12 -14.54 -10.85
N ARG A 21 5.86 -14.24 -12.13
CA ARG A 21 6.88 -13.74 -13.04
C ARG A 21 7.41 -12.39 -12.55
N SER A 22 8.68 -12.09 -12.83
CA SER A 22 9.40 -10.91 -12.30
C SER A 22 8.80 -9.56 -12.70
N ASP A 23 8.09 -9.48 -13.81
CA ASP A 23 7.34 -8.30 -14.24
C ASP A 23 5.98 -8.19 -13.50
N MET A 24 5.31 -9.31 -13.27
CA MET A 24 3.98 -9.38 -12.66
C MET A 24 3.98 -9.05 -11.16
N TYR A 25 5.03 -9.44 -10.41
CA TYR A 25 5.05 -9.16 -8.97
C TYR A 25 5.10 -7.64 -8.68
N ARG A 26 5.80 -6.85 -9.51
CA ARG A 26 5.83 -5.38 -9.37
C ARG A 26 4.45 -4.79 -9.58
N CYS A 27 3.76 -5.21 -10.65
CA CYS A 27 2.38 -4.79 -10.93
C CYS A 27 1.42 -5.20 -9.80
N PHE A 28 1.66 -6.35 -9.17
CA PHE A 28 0.87 -6.82 -8.03
C PHE A 28 1.11 -5.99 -6.75
N ASP A 29 2.37 -5.60 -6.48
CA ASP A 29 2.73 -4.78 -5.30
C ASP A 29 2.37 -3.31 -5.44
N ASP A 30 2.41 -2.79 -6.67
CA ASP A 30 1.93 -1.45 -7.01
C ASP A 30 0.39 -1.37 -7.07
N ARG A 31 -0.30 -2.49 -6.86
CA ARG A 31 -1.77 -2.60 -6.83
C ARG A 31 -2.41 -2.26 -8.18
N LEU A 32 -1.71 -2.55 -9.29
CA LEU A 32 -2.23 -2.33 -10.64
C LEU A 32 -3.35 -3.32 -10.99
N PHE A 33 -3.29 -4.52 -10.42
CA PHE A 33 -4.32 -5.54 -10.54
C PHE A 33 -4.57 -6.26 -9.22
N VAL A 34 -5.72 -6.94 -9.16
CA VAL A 34 -6.11 -7.82 -8.07
C VAL A 34 -6.54 -9.17 -8.62
N VAL A 35 -6.54 -10.17 -7.74
CA VAL A 35 -7.14 -11.47 -8.03
C VAL A 35 -8.55 -11.45 -7.44
N ALA A 36 -9.56 -11.61 -8.29
CA ALA A 36 -10.96 -11.55 -7.88
C ALA A 36 -11.67 -12.87 -8.22
N PRO A 37 -12.53 -13.39 -7.33
CA PRO A 37 -13.39 -14.51 -7.66
C PRO A 37 -14.48 -14.04 -8.64
N LYS A 38 -14.66 -14.76 -9.74
CA LYS A 38 -15.72 -14.53 -10.72
C LYS A 38 -16.50 -15.83 -10.91
N SER A 39 -17.81 -15.75 -10.80
CA SER A 39 -18.71 -16.86 -11.12
C SER A 39 -19.08 -16.79 -12.60
N ASN A 40 -19.00 -17.92 -13.29
CA ASN A 40 -19.53 -18.08 -14.64
C ASN A 40 -20.89 -18.81 -14.66
N GLY A 41 -21.55 -18.94 -13.49
CA GLY A 41 -22.83 -19.61 -13.31
C GLY A 41 -22.72 -21.09 -12.89
N THR A 42 -21.63 -21.77 -13.25
CA THR A 42 -21.38 -23.18 -12.88
C THR A 42 -20.22 -23.33 -11.90
N GLU A 43 -19.17 -22.53 -12.04
CA GLU A 43 -17.96 -22.59 -11.22
C GLU A 43 -17.46 -21.18 -10.86
N THR A 44 -16.77 -21.09 -9.73
CA THR A 44 -16.07 -19.86 -9.34
C THR A 44 -14.60 -19.99 -9.72
N CYS A 45 -14.15 -19.17 -10.66
CA CYS A 45 -12.75 -19.08 -11.05
C CYS A 45 -12.14 -17.78 -10.54
N PHE A 46 -10.84 -17.81 -10.24
CA PHE A 46 -10.10 -16.60 -9.93
C PHE A 46 -9.62 -15.96 -11.23
N VAL A 47 -9.87 -14.67 -11.38
CA VAL A 47 -9.44 -13.89 -12.55
C VAL A 47 -8.53 -12.75 -12.12
N VAL A 48 -7.64 -12.35 -13.03
CA VAL A 48 -6.91 -11.09 -12.88
C VAL A 48 -7.83 -9.93 -13.25
N HIS A 49 -7.99 -8.98 -12.34
CA HIS A 49 -8.78 -7.77 -12.57
C HIS A 49 -7.88 -6.55 -12.48
N SER A 50 -7.70 -5.84 -13.60
CA SER A 50 -7.02 -4.55 -13.61
C SER A 50 -7.80 -3.53 -12.78
N VAL A 51 -7.13 -2.88 -11.85
CA VAL A 51 -7.71 -1.92 -10.92
C VAL A 51 -7.51 -0.48 -11.44
N SER A 52 -6.38 -0.21 -12.11
CA SER A 52 -6.15 1.09 -12.73
C SER A 52 -6.85 1.20 -14.09
N GLU A 53 -7.41 2.38 -14.35
CA GLU A 53 -8.01 2.78 -15.63
C GLU A 53 -7.08 3.72 -16.42
N GLU A 54 -5.87 3.99 -15.91
CA GLU A 54 -4.92 4.89 -16.56
C GLU A 54 -4.39 4.30 -17.88
N ASP A 55 -4.32 5.13 -18.92
CA ASP A 55 -3.91 4.72 -20.27
C ASP A 55 -2.50 4.13 -20.34
N ARG A 56 -1.58 4.58 -19.47
CA ARG A 56 -0.22 4.01 -19.39
C ARG A 56 -0.17 2.52 -19.05
N TYR A 57 -1.27 1.96 -18.53
CA TYR A 57 -1.41 0.54 -18.22
C TYR A 57 -2.35 -0.19 -19.20
N ALA A 58 -2.77 0.46 -20.28
CA ALA A 58 -3.65 -0.15 -21.28
C ALA A 58 -3.06 -1.43 -21.89
N GLU A 59 -1.75 -1.43 -22.17
CA GLU A 59 -1.03 -2.59 -22.70
C GLU A 59 -1.01 -3.79 -21.75
N PHE A 60 -1.06 -3.54 -20.44
CA PHE A 60 -1.23 -4.59 -19.44
C PHE A 60 -2.69 -5.01 -19.31
N ARG A 61 -3.61 -4.04 -19.26
CA ARG A 61 -5.04 -4.30 -19.07
C ARG A 61 -5.61 -5.12 -20.21
N ALA A 62 -5.26 -4.83 -21.46
CA ALA A 62 -5.80 -5.50 -22.64
C ALA A 62 -5.62 -7.04 -22.62
N PRO A 63 -4.41 -7.60 -22.38
CA PRO A 63 -4.20 -9.05 -22.35
C PRO A 63 -4.53 -9.73 -21.01
N TYR A 64 -4.43 -9.03 -19.87
CA TYR A 64 -4.53 -9.68 -18.56
C TYR A 64 -5.87 -9.46 -17.85
N HIS A 65 -6.68 -8.47 -18.24
CA HIS A 65 -7.95 -8.20 -17.56
C HIS A 65 -8.99 -9.30 -17.85
N ASN A 66 -9.65 -9.78 -16.79
CA ASN A 66 -10.59 -10.90 -16.79
C ASN A 66 -10.00 -12.25 -17.26
N THR A 67 -8.68 -12.37 -17.30
CA THR A 67 -8.02 -13.64 -17.63
C THR A 67 -8.05 -14.58 -16.42
N ALA A 68 -8.54 -15.80 -16.63
CA ALA A 68 -8.60 -16.83 -15.58
C ALA A 68 -7.19 -17.28 -15.18
N LEU A 69 -6.95 -17.38 -13.87
CA LEU A 69 -5.70 -17.88 -13.33
C LEU A 69 -5.67 -19.40 -13.38
N GLN A 70 -4.49 -19.94 -13.70
CA GLN A 70 -4.19 -21.34 -13.44
C GLN A 70 -4.26 -21.59 -11.93
N SER A 71 -4.72 -22.79 -11.54
CA SER A 71 -5.02 -23.16 -10.15
C SER A 71 -4.03 -22.57 -9.13
N ILE A 72 -4.54 -21.72 -8.23
CA ILE A 72 -3.76 -21.05 -7.17
C ILE A 72 -3.71 -21.92 -5.90
N GLY A 73 -3.66 -23.25 -6.07
CA GLY A 73 -4.00 -24.23 -5.02
C GLY A 73 -3.18 -24.19 -3.72
N ARG A 74 -2.05 -23.49 -3.70
CA ARG A 74 -1.22 -23.30 -2.50
C ARG A 74 -1.54 -22.05 -1.68
N VAL A 75 -2.23 -21.07 -2.26
CA VAL A 75 -2.48 -19.77 -1.64
C VAL A 75 -3.83 -19.81 -0.94
N SER A 76 -3.88 -19.38 0.33
CA SER A 76 -5.15 -19.31 1.06
C SER A 76 -6.03 -18.20 0.49
N ARG A 77 -7.33 -18.48 0.35
CA ARG A 77 -8.31 -17.56 -0.23
C ARG A 77 -8.44 -16.29 0.59
N GLU A 78 -8.23 -16.41 1.90
CA GLU A 78 -8.25 -15.34 2.88
C GLU A 78 -7.14 -14.31 2.60
N TYR A 79 -5.93 -14.76 2.24
CA TYR A 79 -4.84 -13.85 1.85
C TYR A 79 -5.10 -13.18 0.51
N VAL A 80 -5.66 -13.90 -0.47
CA VAL A 80 -6.10 -13.31 -1.75
C VAL A 80 -7.15 -12.22 -1.51
N PHE A 81 -8.12 -12.51 -0.65
CA PHE A 81 -9.15 -11.54 -0.27
C PHE A 81 -8.58 -10.35 0.50
N ALA A 82 -7.65 -10.58 1.44
CA ALA A 82 -6.98 -9.51 2.17
C ALA A 82 -6.21 -8.59 1.22
N ARG A 83 -5.50 -9.14 0.22
CA ARG A 83 -4.82 -8.37 -0.83
C ARG A 83 -5.81 -7.58 -1.68
N PHE A 84 -6.92 -8.19 -2.09
CA PHE A 84 -7.99 -7.50 -2.80
C PHE A 84 -8.51 -6.30 -1.99
N ALA A 85 -8.87 -6.51 -0.72
CA ALA A 85 -9.37 -5.47 0.16
C ALA A 85 -8.35 -4.34 0.36
N TRP A 86 -7.08 -4.68 0.56
CA TRP A 86 -5.98 -3.73 0.69
C TRP A 86 -5.85 -2.80 -0.53
N CYS A 87 -5.92 -3.37 -1.74
CA CYS A 87 -5.89 -2.59 -2.98
C CYS A 87 -7.04 -1.57 -3.06
N ILE A 88 -8.25 -1.96 -2.64
CA ILE A 88 -9.42 -1.08 -2.66
C ILE A 88 -9.33 0.01 -1.58
N PHE A 89 -8.97 -0.35 -0.35
CA PHE A 89 -8.92 0.62 0.75
C PHE A 89 -7.87 1.72 0.53
N ILE A 90 -6.72 1.38 -0.06
CA ILE A 90 -5.71 2.40 -0.42
C ILE A 90 -6.27 3.39 -1.45
N ARG A 91 -7.00 2.91 -2.45
CA ARG A 91 -7.64 3.78 -3.46
C ARG A 91 -8.83 4.56 -2.91
N GLY A 92 -9.45 4.07 -1.83
CA GLY A 92 -10.47 4.79 -1.09
C GLY A 92 -9.94 5.92 -0.20
N LYS A 93 -8.63 5.95 0.11
CA LYS A 93 -8.02 6.95 1.00
C LYS A 93 -8.27 8.42 0.58
N PRO A 94 -8.33 8.81 -0.71
CA PRO A 94 -8.71 10.16 -1.12
C PRO A 94 -10.14 10.55 -0.71
N PHE A 95 -11.06 9.59 -0.51
CA PHE A 95 -12.43 9.88 -0.14
C PHE A 95 -12.53 10.66 1.17
N PRO A 96 -12.04 10.18 2.33
CA PRO A 96 -12.04 10.97 3.56
C PRO A 96 -11.06 12.16 3.52
N LEU A 97 -10.02 12.11 2.69
CA LEU A 97 -8.96 13.13 2.67
C LEU A 97 -9.17 14.27 1.66
N GLY A 98 -10.26 14.26 0.90
CA GLY A 98 -10.54 15.26 -0.15
C GLY A 98 -10.90 16.66 0.34
N GLY A 99 -10.70 16.99 1.62
CA GLY A 99 -11.00 18.31 2.20
C GLY A 99 -12.49 18.60 2.44
N VAL A 100 -13.40 17.83 1.85
CA VAL A 100 -14.84 17.99 1.98
C VAL A 100 -15.32 17.45 3.34
N PRO A 101 -16.15 18.20 4.10
CA PRO A 101 -16.75 17.70 5.33
C PRO A 101 -17.63 16.46 5.07
N ARG A 102 -17.51 15.45 5.92
CA ARG A 102 -18.29 14.20 5.77
C ARG A 102 -18.96 13.80 7.07
N ARG A 103 -20.17 13.26 6.95
CA ARG A 103 -20.82 12.52 8.02
C ARG A 103 -20.14 11.16 8.15
N VAL A 104 -19.51 10.90 9.28
CA VAL A 104 -18.81 9.65 9.57
C VAL A 104 -19.45 8.94 10.76
N VAL A 105 -19.42 7.62 10.72
CA VAL A 105 -19.78 6.77 11.85
C VAL A 105 -18.50 6.11 12.31
N ARG A 106 -18.13 6.33 13.56
CA ARG A 106 -16.93 5.76 14.17
C ARG A 106 -17.35 4.75 15.23
N PHE A 107 -16.70 3.59 15.21
CA PHE A 107 -16.87 2.54 16.21
C PHE A 107 -15.65 2.54 17.12
N GLY A 108 -15.87 2.57 18.42
CA GLY A 108 -14.77 2.60 19.38
C GLY A 108 -15.23 2.73 20.82
N LEU A 109 -14.26 2.67 21.70
CA LEU A 109 -14.43 2.98 23.12
C LEU A 109 -14.29 4.50 23.27
N PHE A 110 -15.42 5.22 23.21
CA PHE A 110 -15.44 6.67 23.37
C PHE A 110 -15.53 7.11 24.84
N GLU A 111 -16.09 6.24 25.69
CA GLU A 111 -16.21 6.42 27.14
C GLU A 111 -15.71 5.15 27.86
N LYS A 112 -15.63 5.15 29.19
CA LYS A 112 -15.28 3.98 30.02
C LYS A 112 -16.39 2.91 30.06
N SER A 113 -17.00 2.64 28.91
CA SER A 113 -18.09 1.70 28.71
C SER A 113 -17.89 0.97 27.38
N ASP A 114 -18.80 0.03 27.10
CA ASP A 114 -18.83 -0.85 25.94
C ASP A 114 -18.60 -0.14 24.58
N PRO A 115 -18.10 -0.86 23.57
CA PRO A 115 -17.87 -0.32 22.24
C PRO A 115 -19.17 0.25 21.65
N THR A 116 -19.21 1.57 21.48
CA THR A 116 -20.37 2.31 20.96
C THR A 116 -20.07 2.88 19.58
N SER A 117 -21.12 3.23 18.83
CA SER A 117 -21.00 3.94 17.56
C SER A 117 -21.34 5.42 17.75
N LYS A 118 -20.48 6.31 17.25
CA LYS A 118 -20.69 7.76 17.28
C LYS A 118 -20.82 8.27 15.86
N THR A 119 -21.90 9.00 15.58
CA THR A 119 -22.13 9.65 14.29
C THR A 119 -21.84 11.14 14.42
N GLU A 120 -20.90 11.65 13.63
CA GLU A 120 -20.50 13.07 13.65
C GLU A 120 -20.19 13.58 12.23
N VAL A 121 -20.36 14.88 12.01
CA VAL A 121 -19.89 15.54 10.78
C VAL A 121 -18.49 16.08 11.08
N MET A 122 -17.49 15.61 10.33
CA MET A 122 -16.10 15.99 10.51
C MET A 122 -15.61 16.81 9.32
N GLY A 123 -14.82 17.85 9.61
CA GLY A 123 -14.17 18.67 8.60
C GLY A 123 -12.99 17.97 7.94
N GLY A 124 -12.55 18.48 6.78
CA GLY A 124 -11.43 17.91 6.02
C GLY A 124 -10.10 17.83 6.78
N SER A 125 -9.79 18.83 7.62
CA SER A 125 -8.59 18.82 8.47
C SER A 125 -8.64 17.70 9.52
N GLN A 126 -9.77 17.57 10.22
CA GLN A 126 -9.98 16.52 11.22
C GLN A 126 -9.93 15.11 10.61
N LEU A 127 -10.50 14.93 9.42
CA LEU A 127 -10.39 13.68 8.66
C LEU A 127 -8.95 13.45 8.18
N GLY A 128 -8.24 14.51 7.83
CA GLY A 128 -6.81 14.53 7.52
C GLY A 128 -5.96 13.99 8.66
N ASP A 129 -6.18 14.46 9.87
CA ASP A 129 -5.41 14.04 11.04
C ASP A 129 -5.69 12.58 11.41
N LEU A 130 -6.95 12.15 11.31
CA LEU A 130 -7.36 10.78 11.66
C LEU A 130 -6.96 9.73 10.61
N PHE A 131 -7.11 10.04 9.32
CA PHE A 131 -6.96 9.06 8.23
C PHE A 131 -5.76 9.35 7.32
N GLY A 132 -5.07 10.47 7.50
CA GLY A 132 -3.95 10.92 6.65
C GLY A 132 -2.64 10.19 6.93
N ALA A 133 -2.44 9.73 8.18
CA ALA A 133 -1.28 8.91 8.54
C ALA A 133 -1.21 7.63 7.68
N GLY A 134 0.00 7.20 7.28
CA GLY A 134 0.20 5.92 6.56
C GLY A 134 0.91 6.00 5.21
N LYS A 135 1.56 7.11 4.85
CA LYS A 135 2.36 7.21 3.60
C LYS A 135 3.79 6.67 3.72
N SER A 136 4.30 6.45 4.92
CA SER A 136 5.71 6.12 5.07
C SER A 136 5.91 4.62 4.89
N ARG A 137 6.69 4.22 3.87
CA ARG A 137 7.23 2.85 3.64
C ARG A 137 8.14 2.36 4.80
N SER A 138 8.11 3.04 5.94
CA SER A 138 9.00 2.89 7.09
C SER A 138 8.28 2.57 8.39
N SER A 139 6.99 2.20 8.35
CA SER A 139 6.27 1.66 9.52
C SER A 139 6.70 0.23 9.89
N SER A 140 7.59 -0.39 9.11
CA SER A 140 8.33 -1.56 9.56
C SER A 140 9.28 -1.14 10.70
N PRO A 141 9.31 -1.84 11.85
CA PRO A 141 10.23 -1.55 12.93
C PRO A 141 11.64 -1.43 12.35
N ARG A 142 12.23 -0.23 12.41
CA ARG A 142 13.63 -0.06 12.01
C ARG A 142 14.44 -1.02 12.87
N LYS A 143 15.22 -1.89 12.21
CA LYS A 143 16.27 -2.70 12.85
C LYS A 143 16.92 -1.84 13.93
N SER A 144 16.76 -2.21 15.19
CA SER A 144 17.49 -1.57 16.26
C SER A 144 18.97 -1.66 15.91
N LYS A 145 19.69 -0.55 16.03
CA LYS A 145 21.14 -0.58 15.94
C LYS A 145 21.60 -1.53 17.04
N LEU A 146 22.11 -2.70 16.65
CA LEU A 146 22.93 -3.51 17.54
C LEU A 146 24.02 -2.57 18.08
N GLY A 147 24.24 -2.61 19.39
CA GLY A 147 25.18 -1.72 20.07
C GLY A 147 26.58 -1.71 19.45
N PRO A 148 27.39 -0.69 19.74
CA PRO A 148 28.67 -0.48 19.08
C PRO A 148 29.59 -1.71 19.25
N PRO A 149 30.19 -2.21 18.17
CA PRO A 149 31.29 -3.16 18.28
C PRO A 149 32.49 -2.41 18.87
N GLY A 150 33.12 -3.05 19.86
CA GLY A 150 34.35 -2.57 20.45
C GLY A 150 35.44 -2.35 19.41
N ASP A 151 36.24 -1.34 19.72
CA ASP A 151 37.44 -0.84 19.05
C ASP A 151 38.24 -1.87 18.24
N GLY A 152 38.47 -1.56 16.98
CA GLY A 152 39.17 -2.40 16.02
C GLY A 152 39.23 -1.72 14.65
N SER A 153 40.23 -0.85 14.50
CA SER A 153 40.61 -0.18 13.26
C SER A 153 40.64 -1.10 12.04
N ASP A 154 40.01 -0.69 10.94
CA ASP A 154 40.61 -0.71 9.60
C ASP A 154 39.74 0.09 8.62
N ALA A 155 40.39 1.05 7.95
CA ALA A 155 39.78 2.00 7.03
C ALA A 155 39.54 1.38 5.65
N ALA A 156 38.32 1.49 5.14
CA ALA A 156 38.03 1.42 3.72
C ALA A 156 37.02 2.54 3.39
N ALA A 157 37.50 3.52 2.65
CA ALA A 157 36.73 4.64 2.15
C ALA A 157 35.72 4.17 1.11
N ASP A 158 34.46 4.57 1.25
CA ASP A 158 33.53 4.62 0.12
C ASP A 158 32.73 5.92 0.23
N ASN A 159 33.04 6.84 -0.67
CA ASN A 159 32.52 8.19 -0.74
C ASN A 159 31.48 8.20 -1.86
N ASP A 160 30.19 8.25 -1.52
CA ASP A 160 29.15 8.60 -2.49
C ASP A 160 28.11 9.52 -1.87
N SER A 161 28.47 10.81 -1.86
CA SER A 161 27.62 11.94 -1.49
C SER A 161 26.72 12.29 -2.67
N CYS A 162 25.46 11.86 -2.63
CA CYS A 162 24.45 12.29 -3.60
C CYS A 162 23.73 13.55 -3.07
N SER A 163 24.27 14.72 -3.40
CA SER A 163 23.69 16.03 -3.08
C SER A 163 22.53 16.36 -4.01
N ALA A 164 21.36 16.65 -3.44
CA ALA A 164 20.22 17.19 -4.16
C ALA A 164 20.47 18.64 -4.56
N THR A 165 20.56 18.92 -5.85
CA THR A 165 20.54 20.29 -6.39
C THR A 165 19.10 20.72 -6.62
N GLU A 166 18.64 21.69 -5.83
CA GLU A 166 17.45 22.50 -6.09
C GLU A 166 17.73 23.41 -7.29
N VAL A 167 16.92 23.33 -8.34
CA VAL A 167 16.91 24.32 -9.42
C VAL A 167 15.67 25.19 -9.24
N GLY A 168 15.86 26.33 -8.58
CA GLY A 168 14.93 27.45 -8.61
C GLY A 168 15.10 28.23 -9.92
N SER A 169 14.01 28.36 -10.68
CA SER A 169 13.95 29.25 -11.85
C SER A 169 13.17 30.50 -11.48
N SER A 170 13.85 31.65 -11.47
CA SER A 170 13.25 32.99 -11.38
C SER A 170 14.00 33.88 -12.37
N GLY A 171 13.50 33.94 -13.60
CA GLY A 171 13.98 34.86 -14.63
C GLY A 171 13.14 36.12 -14.65
N LYS A 172 13.63 37.18 -14.00
CA LYS A 172 13.23 38.56 -14.22
C LYS A 172 13.98 39.07 -15.47
N LEU A 173 13.27 39.60 -16.46
CA LEU A 173 13.85 40.36 -17.56
C LEU A 173 13.27 41.78 -17.49
N GLU A 174 14.10 42.72 -17.04
CA GLU A 174 13.90 44.16 -17.24
C GLU A 174 14.79 44.64 -18.40
N SER A 175 14.19 45.56 -19.16
CA SER A 175 14.63 46.44 -20.24
C SER A 175 16.13 46.76 -20.42
N ASN A 176 16.53 47.05 -21.67
CA ASN A 176 16.93 48.41 -22.06
C ASN A 176 17.10 48.57 -23.58
N ASP A 177 16.97 49.84 -23.97
CA ASP A 177 16.80 50.48 -25.28
C ASP A 177 17.83 50.20 -26.38
N ALA A 178 17.36 50.29 -27.62
CA ALA A 178 17.92 51.14 -28.70
C ALA A 178 16.86 51.38 -29.78
#